data_AF-A0A7X7PQJ7-F1
#
_entry.id   AF-A0A7X7PQJ7-F1
#
_cell.length_a   1.000
_cell.length_b   1.000
_cell.length_c   1.000
_cell.angle_alpha   90.00
_cell.angle_beta   90.00
_cell.angle_gamma   90.00
#
_symmetry.space_group_name_H-M   'P 1'
#
loop_
_entity.id
_entity.type
_entity.pdbx_description
1 polymer ?
#
loop_
_entity_poly.entity_id
_entity_poly.type
_entity_poly.pdbx_seq_one_letter_code
_entity_poly.pdbx_strand_id
1 'polypeptide(L)'
;VGLPEQNGVGVSPPGRAVHDPCTARYATDLQASVRRLLARLGQPSTELALSGALTECCGYGGLQLIANPELAATVAARRSEESAAEYVTYCAMCRDTLAGAGKRVLHVLDLIFPTDPDPAGRPNPGWSDRRDGRARLCRQVLRELGEGQDAEGRAVDEHPGAPMELHISAEVKQRLDARRILHDDVRMVIEHAERTGEKFCLPSSGRFLASLRPRMAAFWVEYSLGENGVFEVHNAYSHRMTAEGGGP
;
A
#
# COMPACT_ATOMS: atom_id res chain seq x y z
N VAL A 1 -18.20 -15.19 -21.88
CA VAL A 1 -17.38 -14.62 -20.78
C VAL A 1 -16.55 -13.49 -21.33
N GLY A 2 -16.99 -12.25 -21.08
CA GLY A 2 -16.43 -11.01 -21.64
C GLY A 2 -15.12 -10.64 -20.98
N LEU A 3 -14.01 -11.15 -21.54
CA LEU A 3 -12.74 -10.47 -21.38
C LEU A 3 -12.78 -9.21 -22.27
N PRO A 4 -12.23 -8.07 -21.81
CA PRO A 4 -12.10 -6.91 -22.68
C PRO A 4 -11.32 -7.28 -23.96
N GLU A 5 -11.69 -6.67 -25.09
CA GLU A 5 -10.96 -6.87 -26.34
C GLU A 5 -9.50 -6.50 -26.13
N GLN A 6 -8.61 -7.45 -26.39
CA GLN A 6 -7.19 -7.23 -26.19
C GLN A 6 -6.63 -6.45 -27.38
N ASN A 7 -6.47 -5.14 -27.20
CA ASN A 7 -5.61 -4.35 -28.07
C ASN A 7 -4.17 -4.80 -27.78
N GLY A 8 -3.60 -5.55 -28.74
CA GLY A 8 -2.38 -6.32 -28.57
C GLY A 8 -1.25 -5.58 -27.87
N VAL A 9 -0.61 -6.28 -26.94
CA VAL A 9 0.70 -5.90 -26.41
C VAL A 9 1.69 -6.97 -26.86
N GLY A 10 2.62 -6.54 -27.70
CA GLY A 10 3.71 -7.33 -28.23
C GLY A 10 4.78 -7.69 -27.20
N VAL A 11 5.72 -8.52 -27.69
CA VAL A 11 6.86 -9.16 -27.02
C VAL A 11 6.45 -10.31 -26.10
N SER A 12 6.93 -11.53 -26.43
CA SER A 12 6.81 -12.70 -25.54
C SER A 12 7.31 -12.32 -24.14
N PRO A 13 6.47 -12.42 -23.11
CA PRO A 13 6.91 -12.09 -21.77
C PRO A 13 8.02 -13.07 -21.33
N PRO A 14 8.91 -12.66 -20.43
CA PRO A 14 9.76 -13.61 -19.72
C PRO A 14 8.88 -14.71 -19.11
N GLY A 15 9.40 -15.94 -19.04
CA GLY A 15 8.65 -17.05 -18.45
C GLY A 15 8.06 -16.63 -17.10
N ARG A 16 6.75 -16.83 -16.92
CA ARG A 16 6.03 -16.47 -15.70
C ARG A 16 5.77 -17.71 -14.86
N ALA A 17 5.72 -17.57 -13.54
CA ALA A 17 5.34 -18.63 -12.62
C ALA A 17 4.09 -18.23 -11.82
N VAL A 18 3.18 -19.18 -11.60
CA VAL A 18 1.99 -18.95 -10.78
C VAL A 18 2.36 -19.06 -9.30
N HIS A 19 2.05 -18.01 -8.54
CA HIS A 19 2.09 -18.02 -7.08
C HIS A 19 0.67 -18.09 -6.53
N ASP A 20 0.25 -19.29 -6.12
CA ASP A 20 -1.04 -19.50 -5.48
C ASP A 20 -1.06 -18.88 -4.07
N PRO A 21 -2.05 -18.04 -3.72
CA PRO A 21 -2.23 -17.55 -2.35
C PRO A 21 -2.56 -18.70 -1.38
N CYS A 22 -2.08 -18.58 -0.14
CA CYS A 22 -2.36 -19.56 0.91
C CYS A 22 -3.86 -19.74 1.20
N THR A 23 -4.68 -18.69 1.03
CA THR A 23 -6.14 -18.75 1.18
C THR A 23 -6.82 -19.57 0.09
N ALA A 24 -6.15 -19.78 -1.05
CA ALA A 24 -6.66 -20.57 -2.16
C ALA A 24 -6.13 -22.01 -2.17
N ARG A 25 -5.34 -22.44 -1.17
CA ARG A 25 -4.67 -23.76 -1.10
C ARG A 25 -5.60 -24.94 -1.45
N TYR A 26 -6.82 -24.92 -0.92
CA TYR A 26 -7.82 -25.97 -1.12
C TYR A 26 -8.95 -25.57 -2.09
N ALA A 27 -8.85 -24.38 -2.69
CA ALA A 27 -9.80 -23.90 -3.68
C ALA A 27 -9.35 -24.32 -5.10
N THR A 28 -9.36 -25.63 -5.36
CA THR A 28 -8.87 -26.21 -6.63
C THR A 28 -9.59 -25.64 -7.86
N ASP A 29 -10.88 -25.34 -7.76
CA ASP A 29 -11.64 -24.73 -8.85
C ASP A 29 -11.19 -23.30 -9.16
N LEU A 30 -10.83 -22.52 -8.13
CA LEU A 30 -10.27 -21.18 -8.28
C LEU A 30 -8.87 -21.27 -8.92
N GLN A 31 -8.02 -22.15 -8.40
CA GLN A 31 -6.68 -22.43 -8.93
C GLN A 31 -6.73 -22.77 -10.44
N ALA A 32 -7.61 -23.69 -10.82
CA ALA A 32 -7.81 -24.10 -12.21
C ALA A 32 -8.38 -22.96 -13.06
N SER A 33 -9.30 -22.15 -12.50
CA SER A 33 -9.88 -20.99 -13.19
C SER A 33 -8.83 -19.93 -13.52
N VAL A 34 -7.91 -19.64 -12.60
CA VAL A 34 -6.79 -18.70 -12.82
C VAL A 34 -5.89 -19.20 -13.96
N ARG A 35 -5.52 -20.49 -13.96
CA ARG A 35 -4.68 -21.08 -15.01
C ARG A 35 -5.35 -21.03 -16.38
N ARG A 36 -6.65 -21.37 -16.47
CA ARG A 36 -7.43 -21.22 -17.71
C ARG A 36 -7.50 -19.77 -18.17
N LEU A 37 -7.66 -18.83 -17.24
CA LEU A 37 -7.65 -17.41 -17.54
C LEU A 37 -6.30 -16.98 -18.14
N LEU A 38 -5.18 -17.30 -17.50
CA LEU A 38 -3.84 -16.99 -18.00
C LEU A 38 -3.58 -17.56 -19.40
N ALA A 39 -3.99 -18.81 -19.65
CA ALA A 39 -3.92 -19.41 -20.97
C ALA A 39 -4.72 -18.65 -22.03
N ARG A 40 -5.94 -18.20 -21.68
CA ARG A 40 -6.79 -17.39 -22.59
C ARG A 40 -6.23 -15.99 -22.85
N LEU A 41 -5.45 -15.44 -21.93
CA LEU A 41 -4.76 -14.16 -22.08
C LEU A 41 -3.43 -14.30 -22.85
N GLY A 42 -3.10 -15.50 -23.36
CA GLY A 42 -1.84 -15.75 -24.06
C GLY A 42 -0.60 -15.65 -23.14
N GLN A 43 -0.77 -15.85 -21.84
CA GLN A 43 0.28 -15.72 -20.83
C GLN A 43 0.66 -17.10 -20.29
N PRO A 44 1.54 -17.86 -20.99
CA PRO A 44 1.97 -19.17 -20.51
C PRO A 44 2.71 -19.02 -19.17
N SER A 45 2.33 -19.85 -18.20
CA SER A 45 2.89 -19.81 -16.85
C SER A 45 3.31 -21.20 -16.39
N THR A 46 4.47 -21.29 -15.74
CA THR A 46 4.96 -22.48 -15.05
C THR A 46 4.44 -22.53 -13.62
N GLU A 47 4.55 -23.71 -13.00
CA GLU A 47 4.20 -23.89 -11.58
C GLU A 47 5.45 -23.73 -10.71
N LEU A 48 5.29 -23.07 -9.56
CA LEU A 48 6.30 -23.12 -8.50
C LEU A 48 6.30 -24.51 -7.85
N ALA A 49 7.44 -24.91 -7.29
CA ALA A 49 7.56 -26.19 -6.56
C ALA A 49 6.55 -26.29 -5.41
N LEU A 50 6.29 -25.16 -4.73
CA LEU A 50 5.31 -25.03 -3.66
C LEU A 50 4.09 -24.24 -4.15
N SER A 51 3.27 -24.91 -4.96
CA SER A 51 2.03 -24.41 -5.57
C SER A 51 0.82 -25.26 -5.18
N GLY A 52 -0.39 -24.80 -5.52
CA GLY A 52 -1.65 -25.50 -5.28
C GLY A 52 -1.84 -25.87 -3.80
N ALA A 53 -2.05 -27.16 -3.53
CA ALA A 53 -2.22 -27.70 -2.18
C ALA A 53 -0.98 -27.52 -1.28
N LEU A 54 0.21 -27.36 -1.87
CA LEU A 54 1.48 -27.17 -1.16
C LEU A 54 1.83 -25.69 -0.97
N THR A 55 1.05 -24.76 -1.52
CA THR A 55 1.41 -23.33 -1.47
C THR A 55 1.54 -22.82 -0.05
N GLU A 56 2.48 -21.91 0.19
CA GLU A 56 2.74 -21.31 1.49
C GLU A 56 2.32 -19.84 1.55
N CYS A 57 2.18 -19.31 2.77
CA CYS A 57 1.91 -17.90 2.99
C CYS A 57 3.10 -17.04 2.50
N CYS A 58 2.80 -15.85 1.95
CA CYS A 58 3.84 -14.86 1.60
C CYS A 58 4.46 -14.14 2.82
N GLY A 59 4.00 -14.44 4.04
CA GLY A 59 4.41 -13.76 5.27
C GLY A 59 3.48 -12.63 5.73
N TYR A 60 2.45 -12.29 4.95
CA TYR A 60 1.44 -11.29 5.33
C TYR A 60 0.34 -11.84 6.25
N GLY A 61 -0.24 -12.98 5.87
CA GLY A 61 -1.45 -13.52 6.49
C GLY A 61 -1.28 -13.95 7.95
N GLY A 62 -2.41 -14.22 8.63
CA GLY A 62 -2.40 -14.69 10.02
C GLY A 62 -1.80 -13.69 11.02
N LEU A 63 -1.74 -12.40 10.66
CA LEU A 63 -1.09 -11.33 11.42
C LEU A 63 0.43 -11.49 11.58
N GLN A 64 1.10 -12.35 10.81
CA GLN A 64 2.54 -12.57 10.94
C GLN A 64 3.34 -11.28 10.75
N LEU A 65 3.03 -10.49 9.71
CA LEU A 65 3.66 -9.17 9.48
C LEU A 65 3.48 -8.21 10.66
N ILE A 66 2.40 -8.36 11.42
CA ILE A 66 2.10 -7.50 12.56
C ILE A 66 2.84 -7.98 13.81
N ALA A 67 2.77 -9.28 14.09
CA ALA A 67 3.30 -9.91 15.30
C ALA A 67 4.81 -10.14 15.24
N ASN A 68 5.37 -10.48 14.07
CA ASN A 68 6.79 -10.72 13.88
C ASN A 68 7.24 -10.27 12.46
N PRO A 69 7.56 -8.97 12.30
CA PRO A 69 7.98 -8.40 11.01
C PRO A 69 9.25 -9.03 10.44
N GLU A 70 10.19 -9.43 11.29
CA GLU A 70 11.46 -10.07 10.88
C GLU A 70 11.18 -11.42 10.22
N LEU A 71 10.36 -12.26 10.87
CA LEU A 71 9.94 -13.54 10.30
C LEU A 71 9.13 -13.35 9.00
N ALA A 72 8.26 -12.34 8.94
CA ALA A 72 7.54 -12.00 7.71
C ALA A 72 8.48 -11.63 6.56
N ALA A 73 9.54 -10.85 6.83
CA ALA A 73 10.56 -10.50 5.85
C ALA A 73 11.34 -11.74 5.39
N THR A 74 11.75 -12.63 6.31
CA THR A 74 12.42 -13.89 5.98
C THR A 74 11.56 -14.77 5.08
N VAL A 75 10.26 -14.90 5.39
CA VAL A 75 9.32 -15.68 4.56
C VAL A 75 9.17 -15.05 3.18
N ALA A 76 8.96 -13.73 3.09
CA ALA A 76 8.80 -13.03 1.83
C ALA A 76 10.04 -13.18 0.93
N ALA A 77 11.24 -13.01 1.49
CA ALA A 77 12.51 -13.20 0.79
C ALA A 77 12.63 -14.63 0.25
N ARG A 78 12.47 -15.65 1.10
CA ARG A 78 12.52 -17.06 0.67
C ARG A 78 11.54 -17.35 -0.46
N ARG A 79 10.29 -16.88 -0.35
CA ARG A 79 9.25 -17.09 -1.37
C ARG A 79 9.59 -16.37 -2.69
N SER A 80 10.21 -15.19 -2.64
CA SER A 80 10.63 -14.44 -3.83
C SER A 80 11.73 -15.13 -4.64
N GLU A 81 12.58 -15.91 -3.96
CA GLU A 81 13.76 -16.57 -4.53
C GLU A 81 13.48 -17.97 -5.11
N GLU A 82 12.26 -18.52 -4.96
CA GLU A 82 11.92 -19.89 -5.40
C GLU A 82 12.06 -20.10 -6.92
N SER A 83 12.04 -19.03 -7.71
CA SER A 83 12.25 -19.07 -9.15
C SER A 83 12.68 -17.70 -9.67
N ALA A 84 13.48 -17.67 -10.74
CA ALA A 84 13.88 -16.44 -11.42
C ALA A 84 12.74 -15.83 -12.28
N ALA A 85 11.72 -16.63 -12.62
CA ALA A 85 10.56 -16.21 -13.40
C ALA A 85 9.80 -15.05 -12.74
N GLU A 86 9.15 -14.18 -13.53
CA GLU A 86 8.19 -13.23 -12.95
C GLU A 86 7.02 -13.98 -12.33
N TYR A 87 6.49 -13.48 -11.22
CA TYR A 87 5.34 -14.13 -10.59
C TYR A 87 4.02 -13.51 -11.04
N VAL A 88 3.02 -14.35 -11.23
CA VAL A 88 1.63 -13.94 -11.30
C VAL A 88 0.90 -14.51 -10.10
N THR A 89 0.23 -13.65 -9.35
CA THR A 89 -0.62 -14.06 -8.23
C THR A 89 -2.01 -13.45 -8.36
N TYR A 90 -2.94 -13.94 -7.56
CA TYR A 90 -4.33 -13.48 -7.51
C TYR A 90 -4.75 -13.12 -6.07
N CYS A 91 -3.75 -12.73 -5.27
CA CYS A 91 -3.92 -12.08 -3.97
C CYS A 91 -3.12 -10.79 -3.96
N ALA A 92 -3.81 -9.66 -3.72
CA ALA A 92 -3.19 -8.34 -3.64
C ALA A 92 -2.07 -8.29 -2.58
N MET A 93 -2.25 -9.00 -1.46
CA MET A 93 -1.24 -9.04 -0.40
C MET A 93 -0.02 -9.87 -0.78
N CYS A 94 -0.19 -11.00 -1.49
CA CYS A 94 0.93 -11.74 -2.06
C CYS A 94 1.72 -10.87 -3.03
N ARG A 95 1.02 -10.13 -3.91
CA ARG A 95 1.64 -9.23 -4.88
C ARG A 95 2.51 -8.20 -4.16
N ASP A 96 1.92 -7.43 -3.26
CA ASP A 96 2.65 -6.33 -2.64
C ASP A 96 3.76 -6.81 -1.69
N THR A 97 3.53 -7.88 -0.92
CA THR A 97 4.56 -8.42 -0.01
C THR A 97 5.76 -8.96 -0.77
N LEU A 98 5.55 -9.68 -1.88
CA LEU A 98 6.65 -10.19 -2.69
C LEU A 98 7.36 -9.07 -3.47
N ALA A 99 6.63 -8.06 -3.96
CA ALA A 99 7.23 -6.87 -4.56
C ALA A 99 8.12 -6.12 -3.55
N GLY A 100 7.68 -6.04 -2.28
CA GLY A 100 8.47 -5.49 -1.19
C GLY A 100 9.75 -6.28 -0.87
N ALA A 101 9.81 -7.55 -1.22
CA ALA A 101 11.01 -8.39 -1.15
C ALA A 101 11.87 -8.32 -2.43
N GLY A 102 11.54 -7.42 -3.37
CA GLY A 102 12.28 -7.26 -4.63
C GLY A 102 11.84 -8.19 -5.76
N LYS A 103 10.76 -8.96 -5.57
CA LYS A 103 10.25 -9.85 -6.64
C LYS A 103 9.56 -9.04 -7.73
N ARG A 104 9.88 -9.31 -9.00
CA ARG A 104 9.00 -8.94 -10.12
C ARG A 104 7.73 -9.78 -10.07
N VAL A 105 6.63 -9.15 -9.68
CA VAL A 105 5.35 -9.83 -9.44
C VAL A 105 4.18 -8.93 -9.81
N LEU A 106 3.22 -9.51 -10.51
CA LEU A 106 1.99 -8.85 -10.89
C LEU A 106 0.77 -9.58 -10.31
N HIS A 107 -0.34 -8.85 -10.21
CA HIS A 107 -1.64 -9.41 -9.94
C HIS A 107 -2.28 -9.86 -11.26
N VAL A 108 -3.10 -10.91 -11.24
CA VAL A 108 -3.84 -11.36 -12.43
C VAL A 108 -4.69 -10.24 -13.04
N LEU A 109 -5.18 -9.31 -12.21
CA LEU A 109 -5.94 -8.14 -12.67
C LEU A 109 -5.09 -7.18 -13.52
N ASP A 110 -3.78 -7.11 -13.31
CA ASP A 110 -2.88 -6.28 -14.13
C ASP A 110 -2.80 -6.82 -15.58
N LEU A 111 -3.13 -8.10 -15.80
CA LEU A 111 -3.22 -8.69 -17.14
C LEU A 111 -4.60 -8.53 -17.78
N ILE A 112 -5.65 -8.47 -16.95
CA ILE A 112 -7.03 -8.28 -17.44
C ILE A 112 -7.28 -6.82 -17.78
N PHE A 113 -6.71 -5.90 -16.99
CA PHE A 113 -6.86 -4.46 -17.10
C PHE A 113 -5.48 -3.80 -17.16
N PRO A 114 -4.77 -3.91 -18.29
CA PRO A 114 -3.43 -3.35 -18.43
C PRO A 114 -3.49 -1.82 -18.40
N THR A 115 -3.01 -1.22 -17.31
CA THR A 115 -2.89 0.24 -17.15
C THR A 115 -1.45 0.72 -17.03
N ASP A 116 -0.50 -0.20 -16.79
CA ASP A 116 0.90 0.06 -16.54
C ASP A 116 1.73 -0.72 -17.58
N PRO A 117 2.73 -0.10 -18.23
CA PRO A 117 3.61 -0.81 -19.17
C PRO A 117 4.49 -1.88 -18.49
N ASP A 118 4.83 -1.73 -17.20
CA ASP A 118 5.58 -2.73 -16.42
C ASP A 118 4.91 -2.99 -15.05
N PRO A 119 3.77 -3.72 -15.02
CA PRO A 119 3.06 -3.96 -13.78
C PRO A 119 3.84 -4.86 -12.81
N ALA A 120 4.78 -5.67 -13.32
CA ALA A 120 5.58 -6.58 -12.50
C ALA A 120 6.71 -5.85 -11.75
N GLY A 121 7.20 -4.74 -12.31
CA GLY A 121 8.19 -3.87 -11.66
C GLY A 121 7.59 -2.89 -10.63
N ARG A 122 6.26 -2.79 -10.55
CA ARG A 122 5.57 -1.84 -9.67
C ARG A 122 5.88 -2.14 -8.19
N PRO A 123 6.40 -1.15 -7.42
CA PRO A 123 6.81 -1.37 -6.04
C PRO A 123 5.61 -1.67 -5.12
N ASN A 124 5.92 -2.11 -3.89
CA ASN A 124 4.92 -2.17 -2.83
C ASN A 124 4.41 -0.75 -2.52
N PRO A 125 3.10 -0.49 -2.60
CA PRO A 125 2.53 0.85 -2.36
C PRO A 125 2.62 1.33 -0.90
N GLY A 126 2.93 0.48 0.07
CA GLY A 126 2.94 0.89 1.47
C GLY A 126 1.54 1.01 2.07
N TRP A 127 1.43 1.46 3.33
CA TRP A 127 0.14 1.46 4.04
C TRP A 127 -0.73 2.66 3.68
N SER A 128 -0.12 3.84 3.58
CA SER A 128 -0.82 5.07 3.25
C SER A 128 -1.41 5.01 1.84
N ASP A 129 -0.61 4.68 0.83
CA ASP A 129 -1.09 4.71 -0.56
C ASP A 129 -2.13 3.61 -0.84
N ARG A 130 -2.09 2.48 -0.14
CA ARG A 130 -3.17 1.47 -0.19
C ARG A 130 -4.49 2.03 0.32
N ARG A 131 -4.47 2.71 1.47
CA ARG A 131 -5.66 3.28 2.09
C ARG A 131 -6.21 4.41 1.22
N ASP A 132 -5.33 5.30 0.77
CA ASP A 132 -5.70 6.44 -0.08
C ASP A 132 -6.20 5.96 -1.44
N GLY A 133 -5.54 4.96 -2.03
CA GLY A 133 -5.95 4.33 -3.28
C GLY A 133 -7.34 3.70 -3.20
N ARG A 134 -7.61 2.95 -2.12
CA ARG A 134 -8.94 2.39 -1.86
C ARG A 134 -9.99 3.49 -1.70
N ALA A 135 -9.71 4.50 -0.89
CA ALA A 135 -10.65 5.59 -0.65
C ALA A 135 -10.95 6.37 -1.94
N ARG A 136 -9.93 6.67 -2.75
CA ARG A 136 -10.09 7.29 -4.08
C ARG A 136 -10.94 6.44 -5.01
N LEU A 137 -10.66 5.13 -5.09
CA LEU A 137 -11.43 4.21 -5.94
C LEU A 137 -12.89 4.11 -5.49
N CYS A 138 -13.15 3.97 -4.19
CA CYS A 138 -14.52 3.96 -3.65
C CYS A 138 -15.27 5.25 -4.01
N ARG A 139 -14.65 6.42 -3.82
CA ARG A 139 -15.26 7.71 -4.19
C ARG A 139 -15.53 7.79 -5.70
N GLN A 140 -14.65 7.28 -6.54
CA GLN A 140 -14.85 7.25 -7.98
C GLN A 140 -16.04 6.36 -8.36
N VAL A 141 -16.07 5.12 -7.86
CA VAL A 141 -17.15 4.16 -8.16
C VAL A 141 -18.50 4.69 -7.69
N LEU A 142 -18.58 5.26 -6.47
CA LEU A 142 -19.83 5.84 -5.97
C LEU A 142 -20.33 6.96 -6.89
N ARG A 143 -19.45 7.89 -7.30
CA ARG A 143 -19.81 8.95 -8.25
C ARG A 143 -20.32 8.41 -9.58
N GLU A 144 -19.68 7.38 -10.12
CA GLU A 144 -20.09 6.74 -11.38
C GLU A 144 -21.47 6.05 -11.26
N LEU A 145 -21.84 5.60 -10.05
CA LEU A 145 -23.16 5.03 -9.75
C LEU A 145 -24.22 6.08 -9.39
N GLY A 146 -23.87 7.37 -9.34
CA GLY A 146 -24.75 8.44 -8.89
C GLY A 146 -24.94 8.48 -7.36
N GLU A 147 -24.11 7.78 -6.59
CA GLU A 147 -24.05 7.82 -5.13
C GLU A 147 -22.93 8.77 -4.65
N GLY A 148 -22.94 9.16 -3.37
CA GLY A 148 -21.90 10.04 -2.80
C GLY A 148 -22.05 11.52 -3.19
N GLN A 149 -23.27 11.93 -3.51
CA GLN A 149 -23.68 13.33 -3.65
C GLN A 149 -24.66 13.70 -2.52
N ASP A 150 -24.62 14.94 -2.05
CA ASP A 150 -25.66 15.48 -1.16
C ASP A 150 -26.95 15.79 -1.94
N ALA A 151 -27.99 16.26 -1.24
CA ALA A 151 -29.29 16.56 -1.84
C ALA A 151 -29.22 17.64 -2.93
N GLU A 152 -28.13 18.42 -2.97
CA GLU A 152 -27.84 19.45 -3.97
C GLU A 152 -26.88 18.98 -5.07
N GLY A 153 -26.52 17.69 -5.11
CA GLY A 153 -25.66 17.11 -6.15
C GLY A 153 -24.17 17.34 -5.94
N ARG A 154 -23.75 17.91 -4.79
CA ARG A 154 -22.33 18.15 -4.49
C ARG A 154 -21.70 16.87 -3.94
N ALA A 155 -20.46 16.60 -4.31
CA ALA A 155 -19.73 15.46 -3.76
C ALA A 155 -19.68 15.56 -2.23
N VAL A 156 -20.09 14.50 -1.54
CA VAL A 156 -19.96 14.41 -0.09
C VAL A 156 -18.48 14.18 0.21
N ASP A 157 -17.77 15.23 0.59
CA ASP A 157 -16.38 15.11 1.01
C ASP A 157 -16.33 14.67 2.48
N GLU A 158 -15.73 13.51 2.75
CA GLU A 158 -15.54 13.03 4.12
C GLU A 158 -14.54 13.90 4.90
N HIS A 159 -13.75 14.74 4.21
CA HIS A 159 -12.81 15.70 4.80
C HIS A 159 -13.08 17.12 4.26
N PRO A 160 -13.76 17.99 5.02
CA PRO A 160 -14.01 19.36 4.57
C PRO A 160 -12.71 20.19 4.62
N GLY A 161 -12.02 20.27 3.48
CA GLY A 161 -10.81 21.09 3.30
C GLY A 161 -9.95 20.58 2.14
N ALA A 162 -9.22 21.47 1.45
CA ALA A 162 -8.19 21.02 0.52
C ALA A 162 -7.14 20.22 1.32
N PRO A 163 -6.79 18.99 0.90
CA PRO A 163 -5.87 18.16 1.66
C PRO A 163 -4.53 18.90 1.74
N MET A 164 -4.08 19.15 2.97
CA MET A 164 -2.77 19.75 3.22
C MET A 164 -1.70 18.99 2.43
N GLU A 165 -0.99 19.72 1.57
CA GLU A 165 0.04 19.15 0.73
C GLU A 165 1.29 18.86 1.56
N LEU A 166 1.74 17.60 1.48
CA LEU A 166 2.90 17.10 2.21
C LEU A 166 3.98 16.67 1.22
N HIS A 167 5.18 17.22 1.40
CA HIS A 167 6.39 16.67 0.79
C HIS A 167 7.04 15.67 1.76
N ILE A 168 7.06 14.40 1.36
CA ILE A 168 7.64 13.30 2.14
C ILE A 168 8.64 12.57 1.24
N SER A 169 9.93 12.62 1.60
CA SER A 169 10.98 11.94 0.84
C SER A 169 10.79 10.42 0.85
N ALA A 170 11.37 9.71 -0.12
CA ALA A 170 11.26 8.25 -0.21
C ALA A 170 11.77 7.54 1.06
N GLU A 171 12.86 8.05 1.65
CA GLU A 171 13.42 7.52 2.90
C GLU A 171 12.44 7.70 4.08
N VAL A 172 11.83 8.88 4.18
CA VAL A 172 10.85 9.14 5.25
C VAL A 172 9.60 8.29 5.04
N LYS A 173 9.10 8.13 3.81
CA LYS A 173 7.98 7.23 3.50
C LYS A 173 8.25 5.80 3.97
N GLN A 174 9.41 5.24 3.65
CA GLN A 174 9.81 3.90 4.11
C GLN A 174 9.82 3.80 5.64
N ARG A 175 10.32 4.83 6.33
CA ARG A 175 10.34 4.89 7.80
C ARG A 175 8.93 4.95 8.39
N LEU A 176 8.05 5.76 7.81
CA LEU A 176 6.64 5.86 8.22
C LEU A 176 5.93 4.52 8.04
N ASP A 177 6.11 3.87 6.90
CA ASP A 177 5.53 2.55 6.62
C ASP A 177 6.03 1.47 7.59
N ALA A 178 7.34 1.43 7.86
CA ALA A 178 7.93 0.50 8.82
C ALA A 178 7.37 0.71 10.24
N ARG A 179 7.10 1.97 10.61
CA ARG A 179 6.49 2.36 11.89
C ARG A 179 4.95 2.32 11.88
N ARG A 180 4.33 1.98 10.74
CA ARG A 180 2.88 1.95 10.53
C ARG A 180 2.20 3.30 10.87
N ILE A 181 2.88 4.40 10.54
CA ILE A 181 2.37 5.76 10.68
C ILE A 181 1.81 6.19 9.33
N LEU A 182 0.53 6.54 9.28
CA LEU A 182 -0.12 6.92 8.02
C LEU A 182 0.14 8.39 7.68
N HIS A 183 0.07 8.73 6.39
CA HIS A 183 0.10 10.13 5.96
C HIS A 183 -1.03 10.95 6.60
N ASP A 184 -2.20 10.34 6.83
CA ASP A 184 -3.30 10.98 7.56
C ASP A 184 -2.95 11.29 9.02
N ASP A 185 -2.24 10.39 9.71
CA ASP A 185 -1.80 10.65 11.09
C ASP A 185 -0.83 11.85 11.12
N VAL A 186 0.04 11.96 10.11
CA VAL A 186 0.96 13.09 9.93
C VAL A 186 0.18 14.38 9.66
N ARG A 187 -0.81 14.34 8.76
CA ARG A 187 -1.65 15.51 8.46
C ARG A 187 -2.38 16.01 9.69
N MET A 188 -3.02 15.12 10.44
CA MET A 188 -3.75 15.49 11.65
C MET A 188 -2.86 16.20 12.68
N VAL A 189 -1.60 15.75 12.84
CA VAL A 189 -0.64 16.38 13.77
C VAL A 189 -0.27 17.79 13.31
N ILE A 190 0.09 17.97 12.04
CA ILE A 190 0.50 19.27 11.50
C ILE A 190 -0.69 20.25 11.49
N GLU A 191 -1.87 19.81 11.06
CA GLU A 191 -3.09 20.65 11.07
C GLU A 191 -3.44 21.12 12.49
N HIS A 192 -3.31 20.23 13.48
CA HIS A 192 -3.51 20.59 14.88
C HIS A 192 -2.49 21.63 15.33
N ALA A 193 -1.21 21.39 15.07
CA ALA A 193 -0.10 22.25 15.46
C ALA A 193 -0.18 23.66 14.85
N GLU A 194 -0.55 23.78 13.57
CA GLU A 194 -0.71 25.08 12.91
C GLU A 194 -1.97 25.81 13.38
N ARG A 195 -3.02 25.08 13.76
CA ARG A 195 -4.26 25.69 14.26
C ARG A 195 -4.15 26.16 15.71
N THR A 196 -3.45 25.42 16.59
CA THR A 196 -3.37 25.73 18.03
C THR A 196 -2.08 26.46 18.42
N GLY A 197 -1.03 26.34 17.60
CA GLY A 197 0.31 26.79 17.96
C GLY A 197 1.05 25.83 18.89
N GLU A 198 0.47 24.67 19.23
CA GLU A 198 1.10 23.65 20.10
C GLU A 198 2.21 22.88 19.37
N LYS A 199 3.37 23.54 19.20
CA LYS A 199 4.57 22.98 18.55
C LYS A 199 5.85 23.52 19.16
N PHE A 200 6.88 22.69 19.20
CA PHE A 200 8.23 23.08 19.60
C PHE A 200 9.03 23.52 18.36
N CYS A 201 9.73 24.65 18.45
CA CYS A 201 10.69 25.06 17.42
C CYS A 201 12.09 24.53 17.79
N LEU A 202 12.72 23.80 16.88
CA LEU A 202 14.07 23.27 17.01
C LEU A 202 15.07 24.33 16.51
N PRO A 203 15.79 25.04 17.41
CA PRO A 203 16.54 26.24 17.02
C PRO A 203 17.70 25.98 16.04
N SER A 204 18.26 24.77 16.05
CA SER A 204 19.40 24.38 15.23
C SER A 204 19.05 24.07 13.77
N SER A 205 17.78 23.78 13.48
CA SER A 205 17.33 23.36 12.14
C SER A 205 16.17 24.18 11.59
N GLY A 206 15.53 25.02 12.40
CA GLY A 206 14.31 25.75 12.01
C GLY A 206 13.08 24.85 11.83
N ARG A 207 13.17 23.59 12.28
CA ARG A 207 12.08 22.61 12.17
C ARG A 207 11.12 22.71 13.35
N PHE A 208 9.91 22.24 13.15
CA PHE A 208 8.90 22.09 14.17
C PHE A 208 8.77 20.64 14.60
N LEU A 209 8.55 20.42 15.89
CA LEU A 209 8.15 19.15 16.45
C LEU A 209 6.79 19.33 17.11
N ALA A 210 5.79 18.59 16.64
CA ALA A 210 4.44 18.61 17.18
C ALA A 210 3.98 17.22 17.57
N SER A 211 2.98 17.15 18.45
CA SER A 211 2.38 15.88 18.86
C SER A 211 0.87 15.96 18.89
N LEU A 212 0.20 14.88 18.50
CA LEU A 212 -1.24 14.72 18.66
C LEU A 212 -1.56 13.28 19.03
N ARG A 213 -2.51 13.10 19.94
CA ARG A 213 -3.08 11.79 20.28
C ARG A 213 -4.52 11.71 19.80
N PRO A 214 -4.76 11.36 18.52
CA PRO A 214 -6.11 11.32 17.97
C PRO A 214 -6.95 10.15 18.51
N ARG A 215 -6.29 9.04 18.91
CA ARG A 215 -6.94 7.84 19.46
C ARG A 215 -6.07 7.16 20.52
N MET A 216 -5.71 5.89 20.32
CA MET A 216 -4.97 5.08 21.28
C MET A 216 -3.44 5.27 21.22
N ALA A 217 -2.94 5.97 20.22
CA ALA A 217 -1.52 6.28 20.05
C ALA A 217 -1.33 7.80 19.92
N ALA A 218 -0.26 8.31 20.51
CA ALA A 218 0.27 9.63 20.25
C ALA A 218 1.24 9.54 19.08
N PHE A 219 1.14 10.48 18.16
CA PHE A 219 2.04 10.65 17.02
C PHE A 219 2.81 11.94 17.22
N TRP A 220 4.09 11.87 16.93
CA TRP A 220 4.99 13.01 16.93
C TRP A 220 5.56 13.18 15.54
N VAL A 221 5.55 14.39 15.04
CA VAL A 221 5.96 14.72 13.68
C VAL A 221 6.97 15.85 13.73
N GLU A 222 8.10 15.62 13.08
CA GLU A 222 9.11 16.63 12.79
C GLU A 222 8.90 17.13 11.35
N TYR A 223 8.62 18.42 11.19
CA TYR A 223 8.29 19.01 9.90
C TYR A 223 8.80 20.45 9.77
N SER A 224 8.85 20.98 8.55
CA SER A 224 9.13 22.41 8.28
C SER A 224 8.15 22.94 7.24
N LEU A 225 7.95 24.26 7.23
CA LEU A 225 7.20 24.93 6.18
C LEU A 225 8.17 25.27 5.03
N GLY A 226 7.95 24.69 3.85
CA GLY A 226 8.70 25.01 2.65
C GLY A 226 8.28 26.35 2.04
N GLU A 227 9.11 26.87 1.13
CA GLU A 227 8.92 28.20 0.52
C GLU A 227 7.59 28.35 -0.26
N ASN A 228 7.02 27.24 -0.73
CA ASN A 228 5.78 27.22 -1.51
C ASN A 228 4.52 27.01 -0.65
N GLY A 229 4.64 27.06 0.68
CA GLY A 229 3.53 26.73 1.59
C GLY A 229 3.27 25.22 1.75
N VAL A 230 4.12 24.37 1.16
CA VAL A 230 4.09 22.90 1.30
C VAL A 230 4.84 22.50 2.55
N PHE A 231 4.26 21.62 3.37
CA PHE A 231 4.94 21.11 4.56
C PHE A 231 5.89 19.97 4.21
N GLU A 232 7.14 20.09 4.62
CA GLU A 232 8.14 19.05 4.46
C GLU A 232 8.25 18.20 5.73
N VAL A 233 8.05 16.89 5.60
CA VAL A 233 8.09 15.95 6.72
C VAL A 233 9.47 15.31 6.81
N HIS A 234 10.14 15.51 7.93
CA HIS A 234 11.50 15.00 8.17
C HIS A 234 11.51 13.68 8.94
N ASN A 235 10.54 13.48 9.85
CA ASN A 235 10.45 12.29 10.66
C ASN A 235 9.08 12.18 11.34
N ALA A 236 8.69 10.97 11.74
CA ALA A 236 7.61 10.79 12.70
C ALA A 236 7.82 9.54 13.56
N TYR A 237 7.34 9.58 14.80
CA TYR A 237 7.32 8.43 15.70
C TYR A 237 5.97 8.35 16.42
N SER A 238 5.63 7.16 16.92
CA SER A 238 4.40 6.96 17.66
C SER A 238 4.62 6.12 18.91
N HIS A 239 3.83 6.38 19.95
CA HIS A 239 3.82 5.59 21.17
C HIS A 239 2.42 5.54 21.79
N ARG A 240 2.20 4.62 22.73
CA ARG A 240 0.93 4.50 23.47
C ARG A 240 0.97 5.12 24.86
N MET A 241 2.14 5.56 25.31
CA MET A 241 2.29 6.26 26.59
C MET A 241 1.49 7.56 26.60
N THR A 242 0.97 7.93 27.77
CA THR A 242 0.44 9.26 28.03
C THR A 242 1.58 10.06 28.64
N ALA A 243 2.02 11.11 27.97
CA ALA A 243 2.89 12.09 28.62
C ALA A 243 1.96 13.04 29.38
N GLU A 244 2.01 13.01 30.71
CA GLU A 244 1.42 14.09 31.51
C GLU A 244 2.26 15.34 31.23
N GLY A 245 1.62 16.38 30.70
CA GLY A 245 2.30 17.63 30.43
C GLY A 245 2.86 18.20 31.73
N GLY A 246 4.18 18.29 31.82
CA GLY A 246 4.82 19.19 32.76
C GLY A 246 4.49 20.60 32.32
N GLY A 247 3.41 21.15 32.85
CA GLY A 247 3.15 22.59 32.80
C GLY A 247 4.30 23.34 33.49
N PRO A 248 4.53 24.61 33.12
CA PRO A 248 5.52 25.46 33.78
C PRO A 248 5.26 25.61 35.28
#